data_AF-A0A511T7S2-F1
#
_entry.id   AF-A0A511T7S2-F1
#
_cell.length_a   1.000
_cell.length_b   1.000
_cell.length_c   1.000
_cell.angle_alpha   90.00
_cell.angle_beta   90.00
_cell.angle_gamma   90.00
#
_symmetry.space_group_name_H-M   'P 1'
#
loop_
_entity.id
_entity.type
_entity.pdbx_description
1 polymer ?
#
loop_
_entity_poly.entity_id
_entity_poly.type
_entity_poly.pdbx_seq_one_letter_code
_entity_poly.pdbx_strand_id
1 'polypeptide(L)'
;MRAKLNLLSLSALALGALAGVVTGCQSYDFEPVEPLAIAQTTVEETITALSSKPNIMLLVDISGSMTLPVRPDEPTCMVRDSQGATVLCGYENGCPTTTCPTRWTELQGAVPQFLTNSGPYVRFALTTYPEASTGSGVAACTKPTVSSVRKGLPVVEDDASLLEHANSINTLIQAIPNKGTGQPVGGTPTSGSLTFVGSLDGLKDPDRKNFVILLTDGLPNCNEANEFSGAENPLQCKCTIANNGCGTAGVPFERRGCLDTNESVKAVQALKDSGVTTIVIGFGAETASGDGPAVLQAMAAAGGFARSCADDPNACGRNDTCIAATGLCSRTFYQAGNQEELADALERISKEVVNPEPCLIPLKGPQLPSNPKLIVVYVEDERLQPGDGTWSLTDNGVLFNGATCDRIKNSRPEDPIKIEIRAIRQR
;
A
#
# COMPACT_ATOMS: atom_id res chain seq x y z
N MET A 1 -70.21 -5.42 19.79
CA MET A 1 -70.80 -6.18 18.66
C MET A 1 -69.76 -7.17 18.15
N ARG A 2 -70.20 -8.42 17.90
CA ARG A 2 -69.71 -9.44 16.93
C ARG A 2 -68.30 -9.32 16.31
N ALA A 3 -67.56 -10.36 15.99
CA ALA A 3 -67.57 -11.81 16.23
C ALA A 3 -66.38 -12.42 15.46
N LYS A 4 -65.81 -13.50 16.01
CA LYS A 4 -65.39 -14.79 15.41
C LYS A 4 -64.83 -14.83 13.96
N LEU A 5 -63.64 -15.40 13.76
CA LEU A 5 -63.29 -16.84 13.61
C LEU A 5 -63.86 -17.48 12.34
N ASN A 6 -63.00 -18.12 11.52
CA ASN A 6 -63.35 -19.27 10.70
C ASN A 6 -62.12 -20.17 10.45
N LEU A 7 -62.09 -21.28 11.19
CA LEU A 7 -61.63 -22.60 10.74
C LEU A 7 -62.65 -23.16 9.73
N LEU A 8 -62.24 -24.04 8.81
CA LEU A 8 -62.82 -25.40 8.60
C LEU A 8 -62.40 -26.03 7.27
N SER A 9 -61.86 -27.25 7.35
CA SER A 9 -62.29 -28.46 6.62
C SER A 9 -61.31 -29.61 6.95
N LEU A 10 -61.65 -30.88 7.21
CA LEU A 10 -62.91 -31.63 7.29
C LEU A 10 -62.56 -32.98 7.99
N SER A 11 -63.44 -33.46 8.90
CA SER A 11 -63.87 -34.86 9.21
C SER A 11 -62.89 -36.06 9.11
N ALA A 12 -62.85 -37.04 10.03
CA ALA A 12 -63.99 -37.84 10.49
C ALA A 12 -63.75 -38.63 11.82
N LEU A 13 -64.87 -38.97 12.46
CA LEU A 13 -65.08 -39.79 13.66
C LEU A 13 -64.67 -41.27 13.52
N ALA A 14 -64.20 -41.88 14.61
CA ALA A 14 -64.73 -43.15 15.14
C ALA A 14 -64.29 -43.38 16.60
N LEU A 15 -65.27 -43.66 17.47
CA LEU A 15 -65.11 -44.05 18.88
C LEU A 15 -64.57 -45.49 19.02
N GLY A 16 -63.78 -45.74 20.07
CA GLY A 16 -63.50 -47.08 20.58
C GLY A 16 -62.76 -47.02 21.91
N ALA A 17 -63.48 -47.22 23.01
CA ALA A 17 -62.93 -47.30 24.37
C ALA A 17 -62.24 -48.65 24.60
N LEU A 18 -61.05 -48.67 25.21
CA LEU A 18 -60.51 -49.80 25.97
C LEU A 18 -59.49 -49.29 27.00
N ALA A 19 -59.70 -49.71 28.24
CA ALA A 19 -58.84 -49.44 29.39
C ALA A 19 -57.51 -50.21 29.28
N GLY A 20 -56.41 -49.57 29.69
CA GLY A 20 -55.09 -50.21 29.78
C GLY A 20 -54.14 -49.40 30.66
N VAL A 21 -53.85 -49.93 31.85
CA VAL A 21 -52.89 -49.41 32.83
C VAL A 21 -51.47 -49.56 32.29
N VAL A 22 -50.70 -48.46 32.15
CA VAL A 22 -49.24 -48.51 31.95
C VAL A 22 -48.56 -47.33 32.66
N THR A 23 -47.93 -47.67 33.79
CA THR A 23 -46.67 -47.16 34.40
C THR A 23 -46.30 -45.67 34.31
N GLY A 24 -46.01 -45.08 35.47
CA GLY A 24 -45.64 -43.68 35.65
C GLY A 24 -44.48 -43.19 34.78
N CYS A 25 -44.72 -42.09 34.07
CA CYS A 25 -43.66 -41.27 33.51
C CYS A 25 -43.00 -40.51 34.67
N GLN A 26 -41.77 -40.88 35.03
CA GLN A 26 -40.91 -39.98 35.79
C GLN A 26 -40.64 -38.77 34.89
N SER A 27 -41.14 -37.60 35.27
CA SER A 27 -40.75 -36.35 34.63
C SER A 27 -39.32 -36.05 35.04
N TYR A 28 -38.37 -36.32 34.15
CA TYR A 28 -37.03 -35.77 34.26
C TYR A 28 -37.13 -34.29 33.91
N ASP A 29 -37.10 -33.45 34.94
CA ASP A 29 -36.91 -32.01 34.80
C ASP A 29 -35.42 -31.79 34.50
N PHE A 30 -35.09 -31.76 33.22
CA PHE A 30 -33.79 -31.30 32.78
C PHE A 30 -33.83 -29.77 32.90
N GLU A 31 -33.20 -29.22 33.95
CA GLU A 31 -32.81 -27.81 33.91
C GLU A 31 -32.05 -27.59 32.60
N PRO A 32 -32.48 -26.63 31.75
CA PRO A 32 -31.74 -26.29 30.55
C PRO A 32 -30.37 -25.78 31.00
N VAL A 33 -29.35 -26.63 30.91
CA VAL A 33 -27.98 -26.21 31.03
C VAL A 33 -27.72 -25.39 29.77
N GLU A 34 -27.59 -24.07 29.90
CA GLU A 34 -27.10 -23.26 28.78
C GLU A 34 -25.77 -23.87 28.33
N PRO A 35 -25.68 -24.41 27.11
CA PRO A 35 -24.41 -24.92 26.65
C PRO A 35 -23.47 -23.72 26.57
N LEU A 36 -22.43 -23.73 27.42
CA LEU A 36 -21.27 -22.88 27.25
C LEU A 36 -20.74 -23.14 25.84
N ALA A 37 -21.10 -22.26 24.91
CA ALA A 37 -20.67 -22.34 23.53
C ALA A 37 -19.16 -22.06 23.51
N ILE A 38 -18.37 -23.13 23.48
CA ILE A 38 -16.93 -23.04 23.28
C ILE A 38 -16.72 -22.62 21.83
N ALA A 39 -16.31 -21.39 21.62
CA ALA A 39 -15.86 -20.92 20.31
C ALA A 39 -14.34 -21.11 20.24
N GLN A 40 -13.90 -21.96 19.32
CA GLN A 40 -12.49 -22.11 18.99
C GLN A 40 -12.18 -21.26 17.76
N THR A 41 -11.17 -20.41 17.87
CA THR A 41 -10.59 -19.71 16.71
C THR A 41 -9.27 -20.39 16.39
N THR A 42 -9.21 -21.03 15.23
CA THR A 42 -7.96 -21.58 14.70
C THR A 42 -7.33 -20.53 13.79
N VAL A 43 -6.08 -20.19 14.07
CA VAL A 43 -5.22 -19.39 13.20
C VAL A 43 -4.17 -20.36 12.67
N GLU A 44 -4.30 -20.73 11.40
CA GLU A 44 -3.26 -21.48 10.69
C GLU A 44 -2.39 -20.48 9.93
N GLU A 45 -1.07 -20.55 10.14
CA GLU A 45 -0.12 -19.65 9.49
C GLU A 45 1.13 -20.43 9.05
N THR A 46 1.29 -20.63 7.74
CA THR A 46 2.55 -21.12 7.21
C THR A 46 3.57 -19.99 7.26
N ILE A 47 4.57 -20.10 8.15
CA ILE A 47 5.62 -19.11 8.31
C ILE A 47 6.84 -19.53 7.49
N THR A 48 7.12 -18.72 6.48
CA THR A 48 8.47 -18.62 5.93
C THR A 48 9.11 -17.38 6.55
N ALA A 49 10.00 -17.56 7.51
CA ALA A 49 10.58 -16.46 8.27
C ALA A 49 11.91 -15.93 7.71
N LEU A 50 12.52 -16.63 6.76
CA LEU A 50 13.07 -15.95 5.59
C LEU A 50 12.09 -16.10 4.44
N SER A 51 10.91 -15.50 4.60
CA SER A 51 10.23 -14.91 3.46
C SER A 51 11.32 -14.15 2.74
N SER A 52 11.69 -14.63 1.55
CA SER A 52 12.73 -14.02 0.75
C SER A 52 12.52 -12.51 0.78
N LYS A 53 13.56 -11.77 1.21
CA LYS A 53 13.45 -10.32 1.46
C LYS A 53 12.72 -9.69 0.28
N PRO A 54 11.68 -8.87 0.51
CA PRO A 54 10.81 -8.42 -0.55
C PRO A 54 11.60 -7.60 -1.57
N ASN A 55 11.22 -7.73 -2.84
CA ASN A 55 11.73 -6.86 -3.88
C ASN A 55 10.91 -5.59 -3.88
N ILE A 56 11.56 -4.43 -3.82
CA ILE A 56 10.89 -3.14 -3.93
C ILE A 56 11.54 -2.33 -5.05
N MET A 57 10.76 -2.01 -6.08
CA MET A 57 11.13 -0.98 -7.03
C MET A 57 10.65 0.38 -6.54
N LEU A 58 11.58 1.28 -6.26
CA LEU A 58 11.27 2.70 -6.13
C LEU A 58 11.06 3.26 -7.54
N LEU A 59 9.81 3.59 -7.86
CA LEU A 59 9.45 4.25 -9.10
C LEU A 59 9.24 5.74 -8.81
N VAL A 60 10.29 6.52 -9.10
CA VAL A 60 10.38 7.92 -8.67
C VAL A 60 10.07 8.86 -9.83
N ASP A 61 9.04 9.68 -9.63
CA ASP A 61 8.71 10.80 -10.51
C ASP A 61 9.79 11.89 -10.40
N ILE A 62 10.37 12.24 -11.54
CA ILE A 62 11.32 13.31 -11.78
C ILE A 62 10.79 14.24 -12.88
N SER A 63 9.47 14.37 -13.02
CA SER A 63 8.85 15.35 -13.91
C SER A 63 9.13 16.79 -13.45
N GLY A 64 8.89 17.76 -14.35
CA GLY A 64 9.16 19.16 -14.06
C GLY A 64 8.35 19.69 -12.86
N SER A 65 7.15 19.17 -12.62
CA SER A 65 6.32 19.55 -11.49
C SER A 65 6.92 19.13 -10.14
N MET A 66 7.85 18.17 -10.10
CA MET A 66 8.58 17.84 -8.89
C MET A 66 9.53 18.96 -8.43
N THR A 67 9.91 19.88 -9.31
CA THR A 67 10.73 21.05 -8.95
C THR A 67 9.91 22.22 -8.39
N LEU A 68 8.58 22.17 -8.46
CA LEU A 68 7.75 23.22 -7.93
C LEU A 68 7.71 23.16 -6.39
N PRO A 69 7.43 24.31 -5.74
CA PRO A 69 7.26 24.38 -4.30
C PRO A 69 6.17 23.44 -3.80
N VAL A 70 6.38 22.93 -2.60
CA VAL A 70 5.34 22.16 -1.88
C VAL A 70 4.20 23.06 -1.43
N ARG A 71 4.53 24.34 -1.14
CA ARG A 71 3.60 25.41 -0.80
C ARG A 71 3.81 26.58 -1.75
N PRO A 72 3.13 26.58 -2.91
CA PRO A 72 3.36 27.60 -3.94
C PRO A 72 2.82 28.99 -3.57
N ASP A 73 2.00 29.09 -2.54
CA ASP A 73 1.44 30.33 -2.00
C ASP A 73 2.40 31.10 -1.07
N GLU A 74 3.52 30.47 -0.66
CA GLU A 74 4.50 31.11 0.21
C GLU A 74 5.27 32.22 -0.54
N PRO A 75 5.37 33.45 0.01
CA PRO A 75 6.08 34.55 -0.64
C PRO A 75 7.57 34.27 -0.92
N THR A 76 8.21 33.40 -0.12
CA THR A 76 9.60 32.97 -0.31
C THR A 76 9.81 32.15 -1.59
N CYS A 77 8.73 31.65 -2.19
CA CYS A 77 8.75 30.91 -3.44
C CYS A 77 8.66 31.80 -4.69
N MET A 78 8.47 33.10 -4.52
CA MET A 78 8.44 34.05 -5.63
C MET A 78 9.84 34.58 -5.94
N VAL A 79 10.32 34.34 -7.16
CA VAL A 79 11.67 34.72 -7.63
C VAL A 79 11.58 35.68 -8.81
N ARG A 80 12.72 36.28 -9.18
CA ARG A 80 12.82 37.10 -10.40
C ARG A 80 13.27 36.22 -11.57
N ASP A 81 12.51 36.22 -12.65
CA ASP A 81 12.92 35.57 -13.90
C ASP A 81 14.03 36.36 -14.63
N SER A 82 14.47 35.85 -15.78
CA SER A 82 15.49 36.52 -16.61
C SER A 82 15.05 37.89 -17.16
N GLN A 83 13.76 38.19 -17.13
CA GLN A 83 13.14 39.43 -17.60
C GLN A 83 12.86 40.39 -16.43
N GLY A 84 13.17 39.99 -15.20
CA GLY A 84 12.93 40.76 -13.98
C GLY A 84 11.48 40.72 -13.48
N ALA A 85 10.60 39.91 -14.07
CA ALA A 85 9.26 39.71 -13.57
C ALA A 85 9.27 38.80 -12.33
N THR A 86 8.34 39.04 -11.40
CA THR A 86 8.15 38.17 -10.24
C THR A 86 7.33 36.96 -10.69
N VAL A 87 7.92 35.76 -10.59
CA VAL A 87 7.31 34.50 -10.99
C VAL A 87 7.45 33.47 -9.88
N LEU A 88 6.61 32.44 -9.91
CA LEU A 88 6.78 31.29 -9.04
C LEU A 88 8.07 30.54 -9.42
N CYS A 89 8.85 30.14 -8.44
CA CYS A 89 10.03 29.33 -8.67
C CYS A 89 9.67 27.88 -9.09
N GLY A 90 10.60 27.19 -9.74
CA GLY A 90 10.41 25.83 -10.24
C GLY A 90 11.43 25.47 -11.30
N TYR A 91 11.02 24.68 -12.30
CA TYR A 91 11.90 24.12 -13.33
C TYR A 91 12.68 25.20 -14.09
N GLU A 92 11.99 26.24 -14.56
CA GLU A 92 12.62 27.34 -15.32
C GLU A 92 13.37 28.30 -14.40
N ASN A 93 12.80 28.57 -13.23
CA ASN A 93 13.31 29.54 -12.27
C ASN A 93 13.58 28.86 -10.92
N GLY A 94 14.72 28.18 -10.79
CA GLY A 94 15.00 27.31 -9.62
C GLY A 94 14.76 27.97 -8.25
N CYS A 95 14.17 27.20 -7.33
CA CYS A 95 13.75 27.65 -6.01
C CYS A 95 14.90 27.85 -5.01
N PRO A 96 14.79 28.82 -4.08
CA PRO A 96 15.67 28.92 -2.91
C PRO A 96 15.27 27.87 -1.86
N THR A 97 15.70 26.64 -2.06
CA THR A 97 15.21 25.43 -1.35
C THR A 97 15.31 25.47 0.17
N THR A 98 16.20 26.29 0.74
CA THR A 98 16.30 26.49 2.20
C THR A 98 15.10 27.23 2.80
N THR A 99 14.37 27.99 1.99
CA THR A 99 13.24 28.85 2.40
C THR A 99 11.95 28.58 1.61
N CYS A 100 12.08 27.89 0.48
CA CYS A 100 10.98 27.42 -0.34
C CYS A 100 11.31 25.99 -0.82
N PRO A 101 11.05 24.98 0.03
CA PRO A 101 11.29 23.60 -0.36
C PRO A 101 10.40 23.17 -1.52
N THR A 102 10.97 22.37 -2.41
CA THR A 102 10.29 21.78 -3.56
C THR A 102 9.89 20.34 -3.25
N ARG A 103 8.99 19.78 -4.07
CA ARG A 103 8.62 18.35 -3.92
C ARG A 103 9.85 17.44 -4.01
N TRP A 104 10.77 17.78 -4.90
CA TRP A 104 12.04 17.08 -5.07
C TRP A 104 12.95 17.20 -3.84
N THR A 105 13.11 18.39 -3.24
CA THR A 105 13.97 18.52 -2.04
C THR A 105 13.43 17.78 -0.85
N GLU A 106 12.13 17.81 -0.62
CA GLU A 106 11.53 17.09 0.50
C GLU A 106 11.68 15.57 0.32
N LEU A 107 11.54 15.07 -0.92
CA LEU A 107 11.85 13.67 -1.25
C LEU A 107 13.32 13.35 -0.97
N GLN A 108 14.25 14.19 -1.42
CA GLN A 108 15.67 14.02 -1.12
C GLN A 108 15.96 14.04 0.38
N GLY A 109 15.19 14.79 1.17
CA GLY A 109 15.32 14.84 2.63
C GLY A 109 14.77 13.61 3.36
N ALA A 110 13.69 12.99 2.87
CA ALA A 110 13.03 11.87 3.55
C ALA A 110 13.64 10.50 3.22
N VAL A 111 14.07 10.29 1.99
CA VAL A 111 14.58 9.00 1.49
C VAL A 111 15.80 8.45 2.25
N PRO A 112 16.80 9.25 2.70
CA PRO A 112 17.99 8.73 3.36
C PRO A 112 17.67 7.89 4.61
N GLN A 113 16.79 8.39 5.47
CA GLN A 113 16.40 7.67 6.70
C GLN A 113 15.60 6.41 6.37
N PHE A 114 14.68 6.48 5.41
CA PHE A 114 13.92 5.32 4.97
C PHE A 114 14.82 4.18 4.46
N LEU A 115 15.78 4.50 3.59
CA LEU A 115 16.73 3.52 3.04
C LEU A 115 17.69 2.98 4.10
N THR A 116 18.12 3.83 5.05
CA THR A 116 18.98 3.40 6.16
C THR A 116 18.26 2.38 7.06
N ASN A 117 17.00 2.66 7.40
CA ASN A 117 16.24 1.84 8.34
C ASN A 117 15.70 0.55 7.70
N SER A 118 15.30 0.62 6.43
CA SER A 118 14.65 -0.50 5.72
C SER A 118 15.63 -1.32 4.88
N GLY A 119 16.77 -0.73 4.49
CA GLY A 119 17.78 -1.31 3.61
C GLY A 119 18.23 -2.72 4.01
N PRO A 120 18.53 -3.01 5.29
CA PRO A 120 18.95 -4.35 5.71
C PRO A 120 17.91 -5.45 5.44
N TYR A 121 16.62 -5.09 5.34
CA TYR A 121 15.51 -6.02 5.31
C TYR A 121 14.86 -6.18 3.93
N VAL A 122 15.28 -5.38 2.95
CA VAL A 122 14.58 -5.23 1.67
C VAL A 122 15.56 -5.20 0.51
N ARG A 123 15.17 -5.79 -0.62
CA ARG A 123 15.91 -5.71 -1.89
C ARG A 123 15.38 -4.53 -2.69
N PHE A 124 16.00 -3.37 -2.53
CA PHE A 124 15.62 -2.17 -3.28
C PHE A 124 16.20 -2.15 -4.69
N ALA A 125 15.41 -1.62 -5.62
CA ALA A 125 15.81 -1.16 -6.94
C ALA A 125 15.28 0.27 -7.17
N LEU A 126 15.85 0.99 -8.13
CA LEU A 126 15.49 2.36 -8.45
C LEU A 126 15.30 2.56 -9.96
N THR A 127 14.15 3.08 -10.34
CA THR A 127 13.85 3.61 -11.67
C THR A 127 13.26 5.00 -11.53
N THR A 128 13.67 5.92 -12.39
CA THR A 128 13.12 7.29 -12.44
C THR A 128 12.31 7.49 -13.72
N TYR A 129 11.28 8.33 -13.67
CA TYR A 129 10.50 8.72 -14.85
C TYR A 129 10.11 10.20 -14.80
N PRO A 130 9.98 10.91 -15.93
CA PRO A 130 10.20 10.45 -17.30
C PRO A 130 11.68 10.10 -17.57
N GLU A 131 11.92 9.33 -18.62
CA GLU A 131 13.28 9.13 -19.11
C GLU A 131 13.84 10.47 -19.59
N ALA A 132 15.03 10.82 -19.11
CA ALA A 132 15.73 12.04 -19.52
C ALA A 132 16.16 11.93 -20.99
N SER A 133 15.24 12.16 -21.91
CA SER A 133 15.56 12.38 -23.32
C SER A 133 16.22 13.74 -23.47
N THR A 134 17.17 13.86 -24.38
CA THR A 134 17.91 15.08 -24.76
C THR A 134 17.04 16.27 -25.21
N GLY A 135 15.70 16.16 -25.16
CA GLY A 135 14.76 17.24 -25.40
C GLY A 135 14.40 17.97 -24.10
N SER A 136 14.97 19.15 -23.91
CA SER A 136 14.60 20.05 -22.83
C SER A 136 13.16 20.54 -22.99
N GLY A 137 12.28 20.27 -22.01
CA GLY A 137 10.96 20.91 -21.90
C GLY A 137 9.84 19.99 -21.39
N VAL A 138 8.70 20.58 -21.05
CA VAL A 138 7.45 19.90 -20.61
C VAL A 138 6.91 18.86 -21.62
N ALA A 139 7.43 18.86 -22.85
CA ALA A 139 7.11 17.88 -23.89
C ALA A 139 7.89 16.56 -23.76
N ALA A 140 8.88 16.48 -22.85
CA ALA A 140 9.59 15.25 -22.55
C ALA A 140 8.64 14.27 -21.84
N CYS A 141 7.90 13.53 -22.65
CA CYS A 141 6.91 12.53 -22.26
C CYS A 141 7.43 11.10 -22.44
N THR A 142 8.75 10.94 -22.34
CA THR A 142 9.43 9.68 -22.62
C THR A 142 9.20 8.72 -21.47
N LYS A 143 8.44 7.66 -21.72
CA LYS A 143 8.28 6.57 -20.75
C LYS A 143 9.64 5.90 -20.48
N PRO A 144 9.88 5.38 -19.27
CA PRO A 144 11.08 4.64 -18.93
C PRO A 144 11.39 3.49 -19.88
N THR A 145 12.68 3.29 -20.12
CA THR A 145 13.24 2.09 -20.74
C THR A 145 14.33 1.51 -19.83
N VAL A 146 15.05 0.49 -20.28
CA VAL A 146 16.15 -0.13 -19.52
C VAL A 146 17.23 0.88 -19.09
N SER A 147 17.44 1.97 -19.83
CA SER A 147 18.38 3.04 -19.45
C SER A 147 17.87 3.93 -18.31
N SER A 148 16.59 3.87 -17.98
CA SER A 148 15.98 4.58 -16.86
C SER A 148 16.13 3.85 -15.53
N VAL A 149 16.51 2.55 -15.55
CA VAL A 149 16.84 1.79 -14.35
C VAL A 149 18.18 2.31 -13.82
N ARG A 150 18.12 3.11 -12.75
CA ARG A 150 19.31 3.70 -12.11
C ARG A 150 20.05 2.68 -11.27
N LYS A 151 19.32 1.74 -10.68
CA LYS A 151 19.86 0.63 -9.89
C LYS A 151 18.94 -0.58 -9.98
N GLY A 152 19.46 -1.72 -10.41
CA GLY A 152 18.74 -3.00 -10.36
C GLY A 152 18.77 -3.62 -8.96
N LEU A 153 18.01 -4.70 -8.75
CA LEU A 153 17.99 -5.42 -7.47
C LEU A 153 19.38 -5.97 -7.11
N PRO A 154 19.70 -6.08 -5.81
CA PRO A 154 20.97 -6.65 -5.34
C PRO A 154 21.10 -8.14 -5.69
N VAL A 155 22.34 -8.61 -5.80
CA VAL A 155 22.65 -10.05 -5.97
C VAL A 155 22.90 -10.72 -4.63
N VAL A 156 23.51 -10.00 -3.69
CA VAL A 156 23.84 -10.48 -2.33
C VAL A 156 22.81 -9.94 -1.33
N GLU A 157 22.39 -10.77 -0.38
CA GLU A 157 21.23 -10.52 0.50
C GLU A 157 21.55 -10.47 2.00
N ASP A 158 22.81 -10.52 2.41
CA ASP A 158 23.15 -10.24 3.80
C ASP A 158 22.84 -8.78 4.14
N ASP A 159 22.53 -8.55 5.41
CA ASP A 159 22.04 -7.26 5.91
C ASP A 159 23.00 -6.10 5.60
N ALA A 160 24.31 -6.34 5.66
CA ALA A 160 25.32 -5.33 5.39
C ALA A 160 25.40 -4.98 3.90
N SER A 161 25.41 -6.00 3.02
CA SER A 161 25.39 -5.81 1.57
C SER A 161 24.11 -5.10 1.09
N LEU A 162 22.96 -5.41 1.68
CA LEU A 162 21.71 -4.74 1.32
C LEU A 162 21.67 -3.28 1.79
N LEU A 163 22.18 -2.99 2.99
CA LEU A 163 22.33 -1.63 3.46
C LEU A 163 23.27 -0.82 2.57
N GLU A 164 24.42 -1.40 2.18
CA GLU A 164 25.33 -0.75 1.23
C GLU A 164 24.64 -0.49 -0.12
N HIS A 165 23.86 -1.46 -0.62
CA HIS A 165 23.10 -1.30 -1.84
C HIS A 165 22.07 -0.17 -1.73
N ALA A 166 21.30 -0.12 -0.64
CA ALA A 166 20.34 0.94 -0.35
C ALA A 166 21.02 2.32 -0.24
N ASN A 167 22.19 2.41 0.40
CA ASN A 167 22.99 3.63 0.45
C ASN A 167 23.43 4.09 -0.95
N SER A 168 23.75 3.17 -1.85
CA SER A 168 24.06 3.52 -3.25
C SER A 168 22.85 4.09 -4.00
N ILE A 169 21.64 3.62 -3.70
CA ILE A 169 20.38 4.20 -4.21
C ILE A 169 20.20 5.62 -3.67
N ASN A 170 20.46 5.84 -2.38
CA ASN A 170 20.43 7.18 -1.81
C ASN A 170 21.41 8.11 -2.55
N THR A 171 22.67 7.70 -2.74
CA THR A 171 23.65 8.49 -3.51
C THR A 171 23.13 8.86 -4.91
N LEU A 172 22.46 7.95 -5.61
CA LEU A 172 21.88 8.22 -6.94
C LEU A 172 20.75 9.27 -6.87
N ILE A 173 19.89 9.21 -5.86
CA ILE A 173 18.79 10.18 -5.67
C ILE A 173 19.35 11.56 -5.28
N GLN A 174 20.35 11.61 -4.39
CA GLN A 174 20.99 12.87 -3.99
C GLN A 174 21.80 13.51 -5.13
N ALA A 175 22.27 12.72 -6.10
CA ALA A 175 23.03 13.22 -7.25
C ALA A 175 22.15 13.94 -8.30
N ILE A 176 20.83 13.77 -8.26
CA ILE A 176 19.92 14.49 -9.16
C ILE A 176 19.78 15.93 -8.64
N PRO A 177 20.21 16.95 -9.41
CA PRO A 177 20.24 18.31 -8.94
C PRO A 177 18.83 18.92 -8.84
N ASN A 178 18.67 19.85 -7.90
CA ASN A 178 17.45 20.65 -7.76
C ASN A 178 17.29 21.74 -8.83
N LYS A 179 18.39 22.07 -9.52
CA LYS A 179 18.43 23.06 -10.60
C LYS A 179 19.40 22.65 -11.71
N GLY A 180 19.07 22.94 -12.96
CA GLY A 180 20.00 22.90 -14.10
C GLY A 180 20.06 21.54 -14.80
N THR A 181 21.20 21.22 -15.41
CA THR A 181 21.35 20.00 -16.20
C THR A 181 21.14 18.75 -15.35
N GLY A 182 20.19 17.90 -15.75
CA GLY A 182 19.86 16.66 -15.05
C GLY A 182 18.83 16.82 -13.93
N GLN A 183 18.28 18.01 -13.73
CA GLN A 183 17.18 18.25 -12.78
C GLN A 183 15.89 17.52 -13.22
N PRO A 184 14.91 17.34 -12.31
CA PRO A 184 13.59 16.88 -12.69
C PRO A 184 12.96 17.77 -13.78
N VAL A 185 12.48 17.15 -14.86
CA VAL A 185 11.97 17.82 -16.07
C VAL A 185 11.01 16.90 -16.84
N GLY A 186 10.11 17.51 -17.61
CA GLY A 186 9.22 16.78 -18.51
C GLY A 186 7.83 16.56 -17.90
N GLY A 187 7.04 15.75 -18.59
CA GLY A 187 5.72 15.33 -18.12
C GLY A 187 5.77 14.05 -17.29
N THR A 188 4.61 13.46 -17.04
CA THR A 188 4.43 12.45 -15.99
C THR A 188 3.83 11.16 -16.60
N PRO A 189 4.59 10.37 -17.38
CA PRO A 189 4.08 9.19 -18.11
C PRO A 189 3.84 7.97 -17.19
N THR A 190 3.07 8.12 -16.12
CA THR A 190 2.90 7.13 -15.05
C THR A 190 2.40 5.77 -15.54
N SER A 191 1.38 5.72 -16.40
CA SER A 191 0.85 4.46 -16.95
C SER A 191 1.91 3.67 -17.74
N GLY A 192 2.67 4.38 -18.59
CA GLY A 192 3.80 3.82 -19.34
C GLY A 192 4.93 3.35 -18.42
N SER A 193 5.23 4.11 -17.36
CA SER A 193 6.24 3.77 -16.35
C SER A 193 5.88 2.51 -15.56
N LEU A 194 4.63 2.40 -15.10
CA LEU A 194 4.14 1.22 -14.38
C LEU A 194 4.16 -0.03 -15.27
N THR A 195 3.74 0.13 -16.53
CA THR A 195 3.80 -0.95 -17.53
C THR A 195 5.25 -1.42 -17.76
N PHE A 196 6.19 -0.48 -17.88
CA PHE A 196 7.61 -0.81 -18.01
C PHE A 196 8.13 -1.56 -16.78
N VAL A 197 7.85 -1.06 -15.58
CA VAL A 197 8.31 -1.70 -14.33
C VAL A 197 7.74 -3.11 -14.20
N GLY A 198 6.48 -3.34 -14.56
CA GLY A 198 5.87 -4.68 -14.60
C GLY A 198 6.51 -5.63 -15.61
N SER A 199 7.24 -5.11 -16.60
CA SER A 199 7.97 -5.94 -17.55
C SER A 199 9.31 -6.45 -17.01
N LEU A 200 9.84 -5.87 -15.92
CA LEU A 200 11.14 -6.24 -15.36
C LEU A 200 11.08 -7.60 -14.66
N ASP A 201 11.93 -8.53 -15.09
CA ASP A 201 11.93 -9.90 -14.57
C ASP A 201 12.26 -9.98 -13.09
N GLY A 202 13.05 -9.04 -12.57
CA GLY A 202 13.36 -8.95 -11.15
C GLY A 202 12.14 -8.73 -10.24
N LEU A 203 11.01 -8.27 -10.78
CA LEU A 203 9.75 -8.09 -10.03
C LEU A 203 8.73 -9.21 -10.26
N LYS A 204 9.12 -10.28 -10.95
CA LYS A 204 8.26 -11.44 -11.21
C LYS A 204 8.71 -12.69 -10.45
N ASP A 205 9.49 -12.50 -9.40
CA ASP A 205 9.98 -13.59 -8.55
C ASP A 205 8.80 -14.14 -7.72
N PRO A 206 8.31 -15.37 -7.99
CA PRO A 206 7.15 -15.93 -7.31
C PRO A 206 7.44 -16.29 -5.84
N ASP A 207 8.72 -16.40 -5.47
CA ASP A 207 9.15 -16.76 -4.12
C ASP A 207 9.30 -15.51 -3.22
N ARG A 208 9.03 -14.31 -3.78
CA ARG A 208 9.13 -13.02 -3.09
C ARG A 208 7.85 -12.24 -3.20
N LYS A 209 7.58 -11.45 -2.15
CA LYS A 209 6.65 -10.33 -2.28
C LYS A 209 7.32 -9.25 -3.13
N ASN A 210 6.69 -8.88 -4.23
CA ASN A 210 7.18 -7.85 -5.15
C ASN A 210 6.34 -6.58 -4.97
N PHE A 211 7.01 -5.46 -4.79
CA PHE A 211 6.36 -4.17 -4.62
C PHE A 211 6.90 -3.13 -5.59
N VAL A 212 6.03 -2.19 -5.95
CA VAL A 212 6.39 -0.91 -6.54
C VAL A 212 5.97 0.18 -5.58
N ILE A 213 6.90 1.01 -5.12
CA ILE A 213 6.58 2.27 -4.44
C ILE A 213 6.57 3.37 -5.50
N LEU A 214 5.38 3.84 -5.83
CA LEU A 214 5.16 4.97 -6.73
C LEU A 214 5.23 6.27 -5.93
N LEU A 215 6.26 7.08 -6.19
CA LEU A 215 6.44 8.42 -5.63
C LEU A 215 6.12 9.44 -6.72
N THR A 216 5.03 10.19 -6.58
CA THR A 216 4.54 11.13 -7.61
C THR A 216 3.76 12.29 -7.01
N ASP A 217 3.56 13.37 -7.77
CA ASP A 217 2.67 14.47 -7.40
C ASP A 217 1.20 14.23 -7.79
N GLY A 218 0.89 13.10 -8.43
CA GLY A 218 -0.47 12.63 -8.67
C GLY A 218 -1.16 13.20 -9.90
N LEU A 219 -0.44 13.82 -10.82
CA LEU A 219 -0.99 14.37 -12.07
C LEU A 219 -0.45 13.64 -13.32
N PRO A 220 -0.73 12.33 -13.48
CA PRO A 220 -0.23 11.57 -14.61
C PRO A 220 -0.75 12.16 -15.93
N ASN A 221 0.13 12.20 -16.93
CA ASN A 221 -0.15 12.73 -18.25
C ASN A 221 0.72 11.98 -19.27
N CYS A 222 1.01 12.56 -20.43
CA CYS A 222 1.85 11.99 -21.49
C CYS A 222 1.29 10.78 -22.27
N ASN A 223 0.05 10.36 -22.00
CA ASN A 223 -0.62 9.31 -22.76
C ASN A 223 -1.12 9.83 -24.12
N GLU A 224 -0.48 9.42 -25.21
CA GLU A 224 -0.89 9.78 -26.58
C GLU A 224 -2.25 9.20 -26.97
N ALA A 225 -2.63 8.08 -26.34
CA ALA A 225 -3.90 7.39 -26.52
C ALA A 225 -4.89 7.70 -25.39
N ASN A 226 -4.75 8.85 -24.69
CA ASN A 226 -5.73 9.26 -23.70
C ASN A 226 -7.11 9.30 -24.36
N GLU A 227 -8.12 8.72 -23.70
CA GLU A 227 -9.48 8.63 -24.24
C GLU A 227 -10.09 10.02 -24.49
N PHE A 228 -9.68 11.01 -23.69
CA PHE A 228 -10.14 12.39 -23.81
C PHE A 228 -9.15 13.22 -24.63
N SER A 229 -9.72 14.07 -25.51
CA SER A 229 -9.01 15.15 -26.18
C SER A 229 -9.35 16.48 -25.51
N GLY A 230 -8.37 17.36 -25.31
CA GLY A 230 -8.63 18.71 -24.79
C GLY A 230 -9.38 19.61 -25.76
N ALA A 231 -9.29 19.32 -27.07
CA ALA A 231 -10.04 20.04 -28.09
C ALA A 231 -11.50 19.53 -28.19
N GLU A 232 -11.73 18.22 -28.07
CA GLU A 232 -13.06 17.60 -28.25
C GLU A 232 -13.83 17.44 -26.92
N ASN A 233 -13.11 17.22 -25.82
CA ASN A 233 -13.65 16.88 -24.49
C ASN A 233 -13.04 17.78 -23.39
N PRO A 234 -13.18 19.12 -23.48
CA PRO A 234 -12.47 20.05 -22.59
C PRO A 234 -12.81 19.90 -21.10
N LEU A 235 -13.99 19.36 -20.76
CA LEU A 235 -14.39 19.13 -19.36
C LEU A 235 -13.81 17.84 -18.79
N GLN A 236 -13.64 16.81 -19.63
CA GLN A 236 -13.12 15.51 -19.23
C GLN A 236 -11.59 15.46 -19.32
N CYS A 237 -10.99 16.16 -20.30
CA CYS A 237 -9.56 16.38 -20.41
C CYS A 237 -9.08 17.39 -19.36
N LYS A 238 -9.15 17.01 -18.08
CA LYS A 238 -8.60 17.76 -16.94
C LYS A 238 -7.13 18.11 -17.23
N CYS A 239 -6.90 19.27 -17.84
CA CYS A 239 -5.64 19.59 -18.49
C CYS A 239 -4.57 19.84 -17.43
N THR A 240 -3.46 19.10 -17.48
CA THR A 240 -2.33 19.22 -16.53
C THR A 240 -1.24 20.16 -17.05
N ILE A 241 -1.43 20.74 -18.24
CA ILE A 241 -0.49 21.68 -18.87
C ILE A 241 -0.89 23.11 -18.56
N ALA A 242 0.09 23.94 -18.17
CA ALA A 242 -0.12 25.36 -17.90
C ALA A 242 -0.82 26.09 -19.06
N ASN A 243 -1.57 27.14 -18.74
CA ASN A 243 -2.35 27.96 -19.70
C ASN A 243 -3.36 27.17 -20.56
N ASN A 244 -3.81 26.01 -20.09
CA ASN A 244 -4.74 25.13 -20.81
C ASN A 244 -4.23 24.72 -22.20
N GLY A 245 -2.96 24.31 -22.28
CA GLY A 245 -2.30 23.91 -23.53
C GLY A 245 -2.91 22.69 -24.26
N CYS A 246 -3.97 22.08 -23.71
CA CYS A 246 -4.65 20.92 -24.27
C CYS A 246 -5.74 21.29 -25.29
N GLY A 247 -6.23 22.54 -25.31
CA GLY A 247 -7.44 22.92 -26.05
C GLY A 247 -7.32 23.06 -27.57
N THR A 248 -6.11 22.94 -28.13
CA THR A 248 -5.86 23.14 -29.56
C THR A 248 -5.80 21.80 -30.30
N ALA A 249 -6.68 21.58 -31.27
CA ALA A 249 -6.68 20.36 -32.07
C ALA A 249 -5.37 20.20 -32.88
N GLY A 250 -4.88 18.97 -32.97
CA GLY A 250 -3.69 18.59 -33.74
C GLY A 250 -2.35 18.94 -33.07
N VAL A 251 -2.35 19.47 -31.84
CA VAL A 251 -1.09 19.75 -31.10
C VAL A 251 -0.68 18.53 -30.25
N PRO A 252 0.61 18.34 -29.96
CA PRO A 252 1.07 17.17 -29.19
C PRO A 252 0.40 17.00 -27.82
N PHE A 253 -0.01 18.10 -27.19
CA PHE A 253 -0.63 18.10 -25.86
C PHE A 253 -2.16 17.92 -25.89
N GLU A 254 -2.79 17.82 -27.06
CA GLU A 254 -4.24 17.65 -27.17
C GLU A 254 -4.75 16.48 -26.31
N ARG A 255 -4.08 15.32 -26.39
CA ARG A 255 -4.39 14.13 -25.56
C ARG A 255 -3.36 13.93 -24.45
N ARG A 256 -2.08 14.17 -24.75
CA ARG A 256 -0.98 13.96 -23.79
C ARG A 256 -1.04 14.90 -22.60
N GLY A 257 -1.67 16.06 -22.73
CA GLY A 257 -1.82 17.01 -21.63
C GLY A 257 -3.03 16.71 -20.74
N CYS A 258 -3.92 15.80 -21.14
CA CYS A 258 -5.05 15.40 -20.31
C CYS A 258 -4.57 14.47 -19.18
N LEU A 259 -5.21 14.60 -18.02
CA LEU A 259 -5.00 13.70 -16.89
C LEU A 259 -5.24 12.23 -17.29
N ASP A 260 -4.25 11.38 -17.08
CA ASP A 260 -4.23 9.97 -17.51
C ASP A 260 -4.64 9.02 -16.38
N THR A 261 -5.84 9.22 -15.82
CA THR A 261 -6.34 8.42 -14.69
C THR A 261 -6.55 6.97 -15.06
N ASN A 262 -7.29 6.70 -16.14
CA ASN A 262 -7.80 5.36 -16.42
C ASN A 262 -6.70 4.38 -16.82
N GLU A 263 -5.77 4.76 -17.71
CA GLU A 263 -4.67 3.87 -18.07
C GLU A 263 -3.65 3.73 -16.92
N SER A 264 -3.48 4.74 -16.04
CA SER A 264 -2.64 4.60 -14.85
C SER A 264 -3.23 3.59 -13.85
N VAL A 265 -4.54 3.67 -13.57
CA VAL A 265 -5.24 2.69 -12.71
C VAL A 265 -5.18 1.29 -13.29
N LYS A 266 -5.38 1.15 -14.61
CA LYS A 266 -5.28 -0.13 -15.31
C LYS A 266 -3.86 -0.71 -15.28
N ALA A 267 -2.83 0.12 -15.40
CA ALA A 267 -1.45 -0.33 -15.27
C ALA A 267 -1.15 -0.83 -13.84
N VAL A 268 -1.66 -0.14 -12.81
CA VAL A 268 -1.57 -0.60 -11.42
C VAL A 268 -2.31 -1.93 -11.22
N GLN A 269 -3.52 -2.07 -11.77
CA GLN A 269 -4.27 -3.33 -11.70
C GLN A 269 -3.51 -4.47 -12.40
N ALA A 270 -2.91 -4.21 -13.56
CA ALA A 270 -2.11 -5.21 -14.27
C ALA A 270 -0.88 -5.67 -13.47
N LEU A 271 -0.22 -4.75 -12.74
CA LEU A 271 0.85 -5.11 -11.80
C LEU A 271 0.32 -6.07 -10.73
N LYS A 272 -0.81 -5.72 -10.09
CA LYS A 272 -1.43 -6.58 -9.07
C LYS A 272 -1.81 -7.95 -9.61
N ASP A 273 -2.37 -8.02 -10.81
CA ASP A 273 -2.75 -9.27 -11.47
C ASP A 273 -1.52 -10.16 -11.77
N SER A 274 -0.34 -9.55 -11.93
CA SER A 274 0.95 -10.24 -12.06
C SER A 274 1.66 -10.56 -10.74
N GLY A 275 1.01 -10.32 -9.58
CA GLY A 275 1.60 -10.56 -8.26
C GLY A 275 2.50 -9.43 -7.73
N VAL A 276 2.46 -8.25 -8.35
CA VAL A 276 3.22 -7.07 -7.94
C VAL A 276 2.30 -6.06 -7.25
N THR A 277 2.56 -5.79 -5.98
CA THR A 277 1.74 -4.88 -5.18
C THR A 277 2.22 -3.43 -5.36
N THR A 278 1.31 -2.50 -5.62
CA THR A 278 1.66 -1.09 -5.80
C THR A 278 1.28 -0.27 -4.57
N ILE A 279 2.27 0.45 -4.04
CA ILE A 279 2.15 1.39 -2.92
C ILE A 279 2.21 2.79 -3.51
N VAL A 280 1.15 3.57 -3.32
CA VAL A 280 1.02 4.90 -3.93
C VAL A 280 1.27 5.98 -2.88
N ILE A 281 2.30 6.79 -3.11
CA ILE A 281 2.64 7.96 -2.31
C ILE A 281 2.45 9.22 -3.16
N GLY A 282 1.50 10.06 -2.75
CA GLY A 282 1.24 11.36 -3.35
C GLY A 282 1.99 12.47 -2.61
N PHE A 283 2.73 13.29 -3.33
CA PHE A 283 3.55 14.36 -2.77
C PHE A 283 3.10 15.76 -3.22
N GLY A 284 2.89 16.69 -2.28
CA GLY A 284 2.50 18.08 -2.54
C GLY A 284 1.12 18.46 -2.00
N ALA A 285 0.87 19.75 -1.79
CA ALA A 285 -0.42 20.26 -1.30
C ALA A 285 -1.61 19.94 -2.23
N GLU A 286 -1.33 19.77 -3.51
CA GLU A 286 -2.22 19.43 -4.62
C GLU A 286 -2.60 17.94 -4.58
N THR A 287 -1.96 17.15 -3.73
CA THR A 287 -2.43 15.79 -3.41
C THR A 287 -3.44 15.78 -2.27
N ALA A 288 -3.72 16.94 -1.67
CA ALA A 288 -4.81 17.12 -0.71
C ALA A 288 -6.07 17.77 -1.32
N SER A 289 -5.99 18.32 -2.54
CA SER A 289 -7.11 19.02 -3.21
C SER A 289 -7.00 18.99 -4.73
N GLY A 290 -8.08 19.29 -5.45
CA GLY A 290 -8.09 19.23 -6.92
C GLY A 290 -8.24 17.81 -7.45
N ASP A 291 -7.67 17.52 -8.63
CA ASP A 291 -7.87 16.25 -9.33
C ASP A 291 -6.92 15.12 -8.92
N GLY A 292 -5.73 15.46 -8.42
CA GLY A 292 -4.70 14.50 -8.00
C GLY A 292 -5.17 13.47 -6.95
N PRO A 293 -5.85 13.87 -5.86
CA PRO A 293 -6.28 12.94 -4.82
C PRO A 293 -7.16 11.80 -5.35
N ALA A 294 -8.07 12.11 -6.27
CA ALA A 294 -8.97 11.11 -6.85
C ALA A 294 -8.21 10.07 -7.69
N VAL A 295 -7.20 10.50 -8.45
CA VAL A 295 -6.34 9.61 -9.25
C VAL A 295 -5.49 8.72 -8.35
N LEU A 296 -4.83 9.30 -7.36
CA LEU A 296 -3.99 8.58 -6.40
C LEU A 296 -4.80 7.55 -5.60
N GLN A 297 -6.01 7.92 -5.18
CA GLN A 297 -6.94 7.03 -4.48
C GLN A 297 -7.36 5.84 -5.35
N ALA A 298 -7.69 6.08 -6.62
CA ALA A 298 -8.06 5.02 -7.55
C ALA A 298 -6.88 4.06 -7.81
N MET A 299 -5.67 4.59 -7.99
CA MET A 299 -4.46 3.77 -8.13
C MET A 299 -4.19 2.94 -6.86
N ALA A 300 -4.26 3.55 -5.67
CA ALA A 300 -4.02 2.82 -4.41
C ALA A 300 -5.04 1.71 -4.18
N ALA A 301 -6.31 1.96 -4.49
CA ALA A 301 -7.38 0.95 -4.39
C ALA A 301 -7.15 -0.22 -5.36
N ALA A 302 -6.68 0.05 -6.58
CA ALA A 302 -6.31 -1.00 -7.54
C ALA A 302 -5.01 -1.73 -7.16
N GLY A 303 -4.07 -1.06 -6.47
CA GLY A 303 -2.70 -1.53 -6.26
C GLY A 303 -2.49 -2.61 -5.21
N GLY A 304 -3.50 -2.91 -4.40
CA GLY A 304 -3.42 -3.98 -3.40
C GLY A 304 -2.71 -3.59 -2.09
N PHE A 305 -2.26 -2.33 -1.95
CA PHE A 305 -1.69 -1.77 -0.72
C PHE A 305 -2.40 -0.48 -0.31
N ALA A 306 -3.72 -0.47 -0.40
CA ALA A 306 -4.52 0.66 0.07
C ALA A 306 -4.45 0.75 1.62
N ARG A 307 -4.37 1.97 2.15
CA ARG A 307 -4.49 2.23 3.59
C ARG A 307 -5.80 1.65 4.11
N SER A 308 -5.66 0.70 5.03
CA SER A 308 -6.76 -0.06 5.62
C SER A 308 -6.99 0.33 7.08
N CYS A 309 -8.24 0.22 7.49
CA CYS A 309 -8.72 0.32 8.87
C CYS A 309 -9.57 -0.89 9.26
N ALA A 310 -9.47 -2.00 8.50
CA ALA A 310 -10.21 -3.22 8.75
C ALA A 310 -9.92 -3.79 10.15
N ASP A 311 -8.67 -3.68 10.59
CA ASP A 311 -8.21 -4.20 11.89
C ASP A 311 -8.33 -3.18 13.03
N ASP A 312 -8.27 -1.88 12.71
CA ASP A 312 -8.34 -0.78 13.67
C ASP A 312 -9.09 0.41 13.05
N PRO A 313 -10.29 0.74 13.54
CA PRO A 313 -11.08 1.88 13.08
C PRO A 313 -10.35 3.23 13.19
N ASN A 314 -9.31 3.34 14.03
CA ASN A 314 -8.52 4.56 14.21
C ASN A 314 -7.25 4.61 13.34
N ALA A 315 -6.95 3.55 12.58
CA ALA A 315 -5.71 3.44 11.79
C ALA A 315 -5.57 4.52 10.70
N CYS A 316 -6.68 5.15 10.29
CA CYS A 316 -6.68 6.19 9.27
C CYS A 316 -6.02 7.49 9.74
N GLY A 317 -5.80 7.68 11.03
CA GLY A 317 -5.15 8.88 11.55
C GLY A 317 -6.02 10.13 11.41
N ARG A 318 -5.41 11.28 11.66
CA ARG A 318 -6.11 12.56 11.75
C ARG A 318 -6.55 13.03 10.36
N ASN A 319 -7.81 13.47 10.23
CA ASN A 319 -8.45 13.97 9.00
C ASN A 319 -8.85 12.91 7.97
N ASP A 320 -8.67 11.62 8.26
CA ASP A 320 -9.23 10.54 7.44
C ASP A 320 -10.23 9.73 8.26
N THR A 321 -11.30 9.26 7.62
CA THR A 321 -12.32 8.42 8.26
C THR A 321 -12.21 6.99 7.78
N CYS A 322 -12.40 6.03 8.67
CA CYS A 322 -12.55 4.64 8.27
C CYS A 322 -13.90 4.43 7.56
N ILE A 323 -13.87 3.95 6.31
CA ILE A 323 -15.07 3.60 5.57
C ILE A 323 -15.47 2.17 5.96
N ALA A 324 -16.42 2.04 6.88
CA ALA A 324 -16.83 0.76 7.44
C ALA A 324 -17.26 -0.29 6.38
N ALA A 325 -17.82 0.15 5.25
CA ALA A 325 -18.27 -0.74 4.18
C ALA A 325 -17.12 -1.45 3.45
N THR A 326 -15.96 -0.82 3.36
CA THR A 326 -14.79 -1.35 2.62
C THR A 326 -13.64 -1.74 3.54
N GLY A 327 -13.66 -1.30 4.80
CA GLY A 327 -12.52 -1.42 5.71
C GLY A 327 -11.33 -0.57 5.27
N LEU A 328 -11.52 0.39 4.38
CA LEU A 328 -10.46 1.26 3.86
C LEU A 328 -10.56 2.66 4.45
N CYS A 329 -9.43 3.35 4.51
CA CYS A 329 -9.42 4.76 4.85
C CYS A 329 -10.04 5.60 3.74
N SER A 330 -10.71 6.70 4.10
CA SER A 330 -11.27 7.68 3.16
C SER A 330 -10.22 8.20 2.19
N ARG A 331 -8.95 8.17 2.59
CA ARG A 331 -7.80 8.32 1.73
C ARG A 331 -7.00 7.02 1.72
N THR A 332 -7.03 6.34 0.59
CA THR A 332 -6.43 5.01 0.42
C THR A 332 -4.94 5.07 0.07
N PHE A 333 -4.44 6.19 -0.45
CA PHE A 333 -3.03 6.41 -0.72
C PHE A 333 -2.34 7.13 0.45
N TYR A 334 -1.01 7.08 0.50
CA TYR A 334 -0.21 7.80 1.48
C TYR A 334 0.06 9.22 0.96
N GLN A 335 -0.46 10.23 1.66
CA GLN A 335 -0.23 11.63 1.31
C GLN A 335 0.94 12.17 2.12
N ALA A 336 1.79 12.96 1.48
CA ALA A 336 2.84 13.72 2.15
C ALA A 336 2.88 15.17 1.62
N GLY A 337 2.63 16.12 2.51
CA GLY A 337 2.70 17.56 2.24
C GLY A 337 4.04 18.20 2.65
N ASN A 338 5.01 17.41 3.13
CA ASN A 338 6.36 17.83 3.52
C ASN A 338 7.24 16.59 3.78
N GLN A 339 8.50 16.81 4.14
CA GLN A 339 9.53 15.81 4.40
C GLN A 339 9.18 14.95 5.62
N GLU A 340 8.66 15.53 6.69
CA GLU A 340 8.28 14.79 7.91
C GLU A 340 7.14 13.82 7.61
N GLU A 341 6.08 14.30 6.95
CA GLU A 341 4.95 13.46 6.56
C GLU A 341 5.36 12.36 5.56
N LEU A 342 6.33 12.64 4.67
CA LEU A 342 6.87 11.62 3.78
C LEU A 342 7.71 10.58 4.53
N ALA A 343 8.54 11.01 5.48
CA ALA A 343 9.30 10.10 6.33
C ALA A 343 8.37 9.20 7.14
N ASP A 344 7.30 9.74 7.72
CA ASP A 344 6.28 9.00 8.46
C ASP A 344 5.55 7.99 7.56
N ALA A 345 5.17 8.40 6.36
CA ALA A 345 4.54 7.52 5.37
C ALA A 345 5.46 6.35 5.00
N LEU A 346 6.72 6.64 4.70
CA LEU A 346 7.73 5.64 4.35
C LEU A 346 8.06 4.70 5.52
N GLU A 347 8.12 5.21 6.75
CA GLU A 347 8.31 4.39 7.95
C GLU A 347 7.12 3.46 8.16
N ARG A 348 5.89 3.96 7.99
CA ARG A 348 4.69 3.16 8.12
C ARG A 348 4.65 2.04 7.07
N ILE A 349 4.99 2.36 5.82
CA ILE A 349 5.14 1.36 4.75
C ILE A 349 6.21 0.34 5.11
N SER A 350 7.36 0.78 5.62
CA SER A 350 8.44 -0.11 6.05
C SER A 350 7.95 -1.12 7.09
N LYS A 351 7.22 -0.67 8.12
CA LYS A 351 6.67 -1.54 9.16
C LYS A 351 5.64 -2.55 8.66
N GLU A 352 4.93 -2.23 7.58
CA GLU A 352 3.92 -3.12 6.99
C GLU A 352 4.54 -4.10 5.96
N VAL A 353 5.62 -3.72 5.29
CA VAL A 353 6.30 -4.54 4.27
C VAL A 353 7.40 -5.43 4.87
N VAL A 354 8.13 -4.91 5.85
CA VAL A 354 9.15 -5.65 6.60
C VAL A 354 8.43 -6.48 7.66
N ASN A 355 8.85 -7.73 7.86
CA ASN A 355 8.51 -8.47 9.08
C ASN A 355 9.64 -8.21 10.11
N PRO A 356 9.54 -7.18 10.96
CA PRO A 356 10.62 -6.80 11.87
C PRO A 356 10.85 -7.85 12.97
N GLU A 357 9.84 -8.67 13.26
CA GLU A 357 9.89 -9.69 14.31
C GLU A 357 9.36 -11.02 13.74
N PRO A 358 10.15 -11.73 12.91
CA PRO A 358 9.71 -12.96 12.26
C PRO A 358 9.32 -14.08 13.25
N CYS A 359 9.69 -13.92 14.53
CA CYS A 359 9.35 -14.83 15.61
C CYS A 359 8.07 -14.44 16.36
N LEU A 360 7.45 -13.30 16.08
CA LEU A 360 6.17 -12.93 16.67
C LEU A 360 5.06 -13.21 15.67
N ILE A 361 4.11 -14.06 16.07
CA ILE A 361 2.84 -14.19 15.37
C ILE A 361 1.78 -13.34 16.06
N PRO A 362 1.34 -12.23 15.43
CA PRO A 362 0.41 -11.32 16.06
C PRO A 362 -0.97 -11.97 16.20
N LEU A 363 -1.55 -11.89 17.40
CA LEU A 363 -2.95 -12.25 17.65
C LEU A 363 -3.70 -10.97 18.02
N LYS A 364 -4.69 -10.56 17.23
CA LYS A 364 -5.38 -9.27 17.42
C LYS A 364 -6.77 -9.44 18.02
N GLY A 365 -7.14 -8.48 18.88
CA GLY A 365 -8.49 -8.31 19.43
C GLY A 365 -9.08 -9.60 20.00
N PRO A 366 -10.18 -10.13 19.44
CA PRO A 366 -10.81 -11.36 19.94
C PRO A 366 -9.94 -12.62 19.83
N GLN A 367 -8.85 -12.61 19.05
CA GLN A 367 -7.96 -13.75 18.89
C GLN A 367 -6.97 -13.93 20.05
N LEU A 368 -6.76 -12.90 20.88
CA LEU A 368 -5.83 -12.93 22.00
C LEU A 368 -6.55 -13.43 23.28
N PRO A 369 -6.28 -14.66 23.76
CA PRO A 369 -6.90 -15.14 24.99
C PRO A 369 -6.22 -14.53 26.22
N SER A 370 -6.99 -14.33 27.29
CA SER A 370 -6.48 -13.80 28.56
C SER A 370 -5.61 -14.79 29.35
N ASN A 371 -5.55 -16.06 28.92
CA ASN A 371 -4.78 -17.10 29.59
C ASN A 371 -3.99 -17.93 28.56
N PRO A 372 -2.65 -18.06 28.73
CA PRO A 372 -1.81 -18.85 27.83
C PRO A 372 -2.21 -20.33 27.75
N LYS A 373 -2.90 -20.88 28.76
CA LYS A 373 -3.43 -22.26 28.73
C LYS A 373 -4.50 -22.48 27.65
N LEU A 374 -5.06 -21.41 27.11
CA LEU A 374 -6.07 -21.44 26.04
C LEU A 374 -5.43 -21.38 24.65
N ILE A 375 -4.10 -21.36 24.56
CA ILE A 375 -3.36 -21.44 23.30
C ILE A 375 -2.73 -22.82 23.16
N VAL A 376 -2.84 -23.37 21.95
CA VAL A 376 -2.07 -24.53 21.53
C VAL A 376 -1.30 -24.16 20.27
N VAL A 377 0.01 -24.35 20.30
CA VAL A 377 0.91 -24.06 19.18
C VAL A 377 1.45 -25.37 18.61
N TYR A 378 1.40 -25.50 17.29
CA TYR A 378 2.05 -26.56 16.54
C TYR A 378 3.09 -25.95 15.60
N VAL A 379 4.21 -26.65 15.45
CA VAL A 379 5.26 -26.34 14.48
C VAL A 379 5.59 -27.63 13.75
N GLU A 380 5.45 -27.66 12.43
CA GLU A 380 5.57 -28.91 11.63
C GLU A 380 4.68 -30.04 12.14
N ASP A 381 3.42 -29.70 12.44
CA ASP A 381 2.42 -30.60 13.04
C ASP A 381 2.81 -31.17 14.43
N GLU A 382 3.94 -30.76 15.01
CA GLU A 382 4.37 -31.11 16.37
C GLU A 382 3.89 -30.06 17.39
N ARG A 383 3.19 -30.52 18.43
CA ARG A 383 2.71 -29.63 19.50
C ARG A 383 3.86 -29.17 20.40
N LEU A 384 4.06 -27.86 20.51
CA LEU A 384 5.05 -27.27 21.41
C LEU A 384 4.42 -26.79 22.73
N GLN A 385 5.08 -27.10 23.84
CA GLN A 385 4.75 -26.52 25.15
C GLN A 385 5.37 -25.12 25.29
N PRO A 386 4.72 -24.18 25.99
CA PRO A 386 5.26 -22.84 26.22
C PRO A 386 6.52 -22.91 27.11
N GLY A 387 7.49 -22.02 26.84
CA GLY A 387 8.75 -21.94 27.58
C GLY A 387 9.83 -21.09 26.88
N ASP A 388 10.92 -20.84 27.58
CA ASP A 388 12.01 -19.94 27.15
C ASP A 388 12.71 -20.39 25.84
N GLY A 389 12.60 -21.67 25.49
CA GLY A 389 13.18 -22.23 24.26
C GLY A 389 12.21 -22.46 23.11
N THR A 390 10.91 -22.15 23.30
CA THR A 390 9.85 -22.48 22.34
C THR A 390 8.99 -21.26 22.02
N TRP A 391 8.04 -20.93 22.88
CA TRP A 391 7.13 -19.81 22.70
C TRP A 391 6.56 -19.30 24.02
N SER A 392 6.11 -18.04 24.00
CA SER A 392 5.43 -17.35 25.09
C SER A 392 4.27 -16.53 24.53
N LEU A 393 3.19 -16.39 25.30
CA LEU A 393 2.12 -15.46 24.97
C LEU A 393 2.48 -14.06 25.50
N THR A 394 2.42 -13.07 24.62
CA THR A 394 2.62 -11.65 24.92
C THR A 394 1.32 -10.89 24.64
N ASP A 395 1.26 -9.63 25.02
CA ASP A 395 0.12 -8.75 24.72
C ASP A 395 -0.08 -8.54 23.20
N ASN A 396 0.95 -8.83 22.40
CA ASN A 396 0.92 -8.68 20.94
C ASN A 396 0.65 -10.00 20.20
N GLY A 397 0.69 -11.15 20.88
CA GLY A 397 0.53 -12.47 20.26
C GLY A 397 1.51 -13.53 20.75
N VAL A 398 1.75 -14.56 19.95
CA VAL A 398 2.65 -15.67 20.28
C VAL A 398 4.08 -15.32 19.84
N LEU A 399 4.96 -15.09 20.80
CA LEU A 399 6.38 -14.86 20.56
C LEU A 399 7.14 -16.17 20.69
N PHE A 400 7.73 -16.63 19.59
CA PHE A 400 8.66 -17.75 19.57
C PHE A 400 10.04 -17.32 20.10
N ASN A 401 10.65 -18.20 20.90
CA ASN A 401 11.92 -17.96 21.59
C ASN A 401 12.94 -19.06 21.27
N GLY A 402 14.21 -18.78 21.56
CA GLY A 402 15.31 -19.75 21.49
C GLY A 402 15.37 -20.51 20.16
N ALA A 403 15.56 -21.83 20.25
CA ALA A 403 15.75 -22.69 19.07
C ALA A 403 14.56 -22.69 18.11
N THR A 404 13.32 -22.50 18.59
CA THR A 404 12.17 -22.39 17.70
C THR A 404 12.19 -21.07 16.92
N CYS A 405 12.55 -19.96 17.57
CA CYS A 405 12.76 -18.69 16.88
C CYS A 405 13.93 -18.77 15.88
N ASP A 406 15.01 -19.45 16.23
CA ASP A 406 16.14 -19.66 15.31
C ASP A 406 15.73 -20.51 14.11
N ARG A 407 14.92 -21.56 14.31
CA ARG A 407 14.36 -22.36 13.20
C ARG A 407 13.47 -21.50 12.29
N ILE A 408 12.57 -20.71 12.88
CA ILE A 408 11.73 -19.75 12.18
C ILE A 408 12.62 -18.82 11.34
N LYS A 409 13.56 -18.10 11.96
CA LYS A 409 14.52 -17.21 11.29
C LYS A 409 15.39 -17.87 10.22
N ASN A 410 15.50 -19.20 10.19
CA ASN A 410 16.26 -19.95 9.20
C ASN A 410 15.39 -20.63 8.12
N SER A 411 14.06 -20.63 8.25
CA SER A 411 13.14 -21.20 7.25
C SER A 411 13.17 -20.44 5.93
N ARG A 412 13.11 -21.15 4.81
CA ARG A 412 13.27 -20.61 3.45
C ARG A 412 12.04 -20.93 2.60
N PRO A 413 11.78 -20.28 1.45
CA PRO A 413 10.67 -20.66 0.57
C PRO A 413 10.73 -22.13 0.12
N GLU A 414 11.94 -22.65 -0.10
CA GLU A 414 12.19 -24.06 -0.44
C GLU A 414 12.02 -25.03 0.73
N ASP A 415 12.00 -24.53 1.96
CA ASP A 415 11.84 -25.31 3.20
C ASP A 415 11.07 -24.46 4.24
N PRO A 416 9.76 -24.23 4.01
CA PRO A 416 8.94 -23.38 4.86
C PRO A 416 8.61 -24.07 6.18
N ILE A 417 8.34 -23.29 7.23
CA ILE A 417 7.87 -23.84 8.51
C ILE A 417 6.37 -23.62 8.66
N LYS A 418 5.60 -24.69 8.79
CA LYS A 418 4.17 -24.63 9.08
C LYS A 418 3.95 -24.38 10.57
N ILE A 419 3.26 -23.29 10.91
CA ILE A 419 2.84 -22.99 12.27
C ILE A 419 1.31 -23.00 12.36
N GLU A 420 0.79 -23.61 13.41
CA GLU A 420 -0.64 -23.56 13.68
C GLU A 420 -0.86 -23.11 15.13
N ILE A 421 -1.66 -22.07 15.31
CA ILE A 421 -2.01 -21.50 16.61
C ILE A 421 -3.52 -21.64 16.79
N ARG A 422 -3.91 -22.48 17.74
CA ARG A 422 -5.31 -22.64 18.13
C ARG A 422 -5.55 -21.84 19.41
N ALA A 423 -6.44 -20.86 19.35
CA ALA A 423 -6.87 -20.07 20.49
C ALA A 423 -8.31 -20.45 20.87
N ILE A 424 -8.52 -20.87 22.11
CA ILE A 424 -9.82 -21.22 22.65
C ILE A 424 -10.38 -20.03 23.43
N ARG A 425 -11.65 -19.69 23.21
CA ARG A 425 -12.35 -18.68 24.02
C ARG A 425 -13.44 -19.34 24.85
N GLN A 426 -13.50 -18.95 26.12
CA GLN A 426 -14.76 -18.96 26.87
C GLN A 426 -15.50 -17.68 26.52
N ARG A 427 -16.77 -17.80 26.11
CA ARG A 427 -17.67 -16.66 25.97
C ARG A 427 -18.21 -16.24 27.33
#